data_AF-A0A7N4PPQ4-F1
#
_entry.id   AF-A0A7N4PPQ4-F1
#
_cell.length_a   1.000
_cell.length_b   1.000
_cell.length_c   1.000
_cell.angle_alpha   90.00
_cell.angle_beta   90.00
_cell.angle_gamma   90.00
#
_symmetry.space_group_name_H-M   'P 1'
#
loop_
_entity.id
_entity.type
_entity.pdbx_description
1 polymer ?
#
loop_
_entity_poly.entity_id
_entity_poly.type
_entity_poly.pdbx_seq_one_letter_code
_entity_poly.pdbx_strand_id
1 'polypeptide(L)'
;MEDGPDTKKAKLEATETTMVKKKVLFCPFKEALEVDWSSDKAKAALRRTTCDYFLLQVLLKFRTDKGRDPQSDTYGEDSELLLQIRNDLLESLGVNPDVLPEDFVSCCFSEMAPVCAVVGGVLGQEVVKALSQRDPPHNNFFFFDGIKGNGIVECLGPK
;
A
#
# COMPACT_ATOMS: atom_id res chain seq x y z
N MET A 1 -0.38 71.63 0.13
CA MET A 1 -0.80 70.48 0.95
C MET A 1 -1.33 69.46 -0.03
N GLU A 2 -0.63 68.34 -0.16
CA GLU A 2 -0.87 67.28 -1.14
C GLU A 2 -2.20 66.55 -0.89
N ASP A 3 -2.90 66.24 -1.98
CA ASP A 3 -4.05 65.33 -2.01
C ASP A 3 -3.57 64.03 -2.68
N GLY A 4 -3.35 62.98 -1.88
CA GLY A 4 -2.81 61.69 -2.32
C GLY A 4 -3.92 60.66 -2.52
N PRO A 5 -3.80 59.71 -3.48
CA PRO A 5 -4.89 58.83 -3.86
C PRO A 5 -5.17 57.75 -2.81
N ASP A 6 -6.45 57.62 -2.44
CA ASP A 6 -6.98 56.58 -1.56
C ASP A 6 -6.58 55.18 -2.04
N THR A 7 -5.70 54.54 -1.28
CA THR A 7 -5.29 53.16 -1.55
C THR A 7 -6.41 52.21 -1.14
N LYS A 8 -7.22 51.76 -2.11
CA LYS A 8 -8.20 50.68 -1.90
C LYS A 8 -7.48 49.42 -1.42
N LYS A 9 -7.56 49.14 -0.12
CA LYS A 9 -7.13 47.86 0.47
C LYS A 9 -7.96 46.74 -0.16
N ALA A 10 -7.31 45.82 -0.85
CA ALA A 10 -7.92 44.59 -1.33
C ALA A 10 -8.48 43.83 -0.12
N LYS A 11 -9.79 43.60 -0.11
CA LYS A 11 -10.47 42.79 0.90
C LYS A 11 -10.01 41.34 0.69
N LEU A 12 -9.09 40.88 1.54
CA LEU A 12 -8.79 39.46 1.69
C LEU A 12 -10.07 38.79 2.21
N GLU A 13 -10.81 38.15 1.31
CA GLU A 13 -11.89 37.23 1.68
C GLU A 13 -11.25 36.09 2.48
N ALA A 14 -11.47 36.08 3.79
CA ALA A 14 -10.99 35.02 4.66
C ALA A 14 -11.77 33.75 4.32
N THR A 15 -11.13 32.80 3.64
CA THR A 15 -11.69 31.48 3.38
C THR A 15 -11.91 30.78 4.72
N GLU A 16 -13.15 30.81 5.22
CA GLU A 16 -13.53 30.15 6.46
C GLU A 16 -13.45 28.63 6.27
N THR A 17 -12.59 27.97 7.05
CA THR A 17 -12.45 26.51 7.01
C THR A 17 -13.45 25.90 7.97
N THR A 18 -14.44 25.16 7.44
CA THR A 18 -15.43 24.45 8.26
C THR A 18 -14.97 23.01 8.52
N MET A 19 -15.03 22.57 9.78
CA MET A 19 -14.70 21.19 10.15
C MET A 19 -15.92 20.29 9.93
N VAL A 20 -15.75 19.23 9.15
CA VAL A 20 -16.81 18.24 8.88
C VAL A 20 -16.41 16.89 9.47
N LYS A 21 -17.30 16.31 10.30
CA LYS A 21 -17.12 14.95 10.82
C LYS A 21 -17.42 13.93 9.72
N LYS A 22 -16.52 12.98 9.52
CA LYS A 22 -16.70 11.83 8.62
C LYS A 22 -16.47 10.54 9.41
N LYS A 23 -17.05 9.44 8.91
CA LYS A 23 -16.85 8.10 9.45
C LYS A 23 -16.34 7.19 8.34
N VAL A 24 -15.33 6.38 8.65
CA VAL A 24 -14.78 5.36 7.76
C VAL A 24 -14.81 4.02 8.51
N LEU A 25 -15.14 2.94 7.82
CA LEU A 25 -15.13 1.58 8.36
C LEU A 25 -13.95 0.82 7.76
N PHE A 26 -13.27 0.04 8.60
CA PHE A 26 -12.18 -0.85 8.21
C PHE A 26 -12.61 -2.29 8.44
N CYS A 27 -12.11 -3.20 7.60
CA CYS A 27 -12.31 -4.64 7.77
C CYS A 27 -11.19 -5.26 8.63
N PRO A 28 -11.42 -6.44 9.23
CA PRO A 28 -10.37 -7.25 9.85
C PRO A 28 -9.25 -7.61 8.86
N PHE A 29 -8.01 -7.64 9.34
CA PHE A 29 -6.83 -7.94 8.53
C PHE A 29 -6.93 -9.31 7.82
N LYS A 30 -7.50 -10.32 8.49
CA LYS A 30 -7.73 -11.65 7.90
C LYS A 30 -8.57 -11.55 6.62
N GLU A 31 -9.66 -10.80 6.65
CA GLU A 31 -10.53 -10.64 5.48
C GLU A 31 -9.86 -9.84 4.35
N ALA A 32 -8.93 -8.94 4.70
CA ALA A 32 -8.14 -8.17 3.74
C ALA A 32 -7.04 -9.01 3.07
N LEU A 33 -6.58 -10.11 3.70
CA LEU A 33 -5.63 -11.08 3.14
C LEU A 33 -6.33 -12.23 2.38
N GLU A 34 -7.55 -12.60 2.76
CA GLU A 34 -8.30 -13.72 2.20
C GLU A 34 -9.36 -13.24 1.20
N VAL A 35 -8.98 -12.33 0.30
CA VAL A 35 -9.88 -11.80 -0.74
C VAL A 35 -10.25 -12.92 -1.72
N ASP A 36 -11.55 -13.11 -1.94
CA ASP A 36 -12.06 -14.02 -2.96
C ASP A 36 -12.01 -13.37 -4.36
N TRP A 37 -11.16 -13.92 -5.23
CA TRP A 37 -10.96 -13.47 -6.60
C TRP A 37 -11.86 -14.16 -7.64
N SER A 38 -12.74 -15.06 -7.22
CA SER A 38 -13.57 -15.88 -8.13
C SER A 38 -14.71 -15.10 -8.80
N SER A 39 -15.27 -14.10 -8.10
CA SER A 39 -16.41 -13.31 -8.61
C SER A 39 -16.02 -12.36 -9.74
N ASP A 40 -16.95 -12.07 -10.67
CA ASP A 40 -16.68 -11.16 -11.79
C ASP A 40 -16.29 -9.74 -11.32
N LYS A 41 -16.87 -9.28 -10.21
CA LYS A 41 -16.51 -8.01 -9.58
C LYS A 41 -15.08 -8.04 -9.04
N ALA A 42 -14.65 -9.14 -8.44
CA ALA A 42 -13.29 -9.31 -7.95
C ALA A 42 -12.29 -9.42 -9.10
N LYS A 43 -12.63 -10.12 -10.18
CA LYS A 43 -11.80 -10.17 -11.41
C LYS A 43 -11.61 -8.78 -12.05
N ALA A 44 -12.63 -7.92 -12.00
CA ALA A 44 -12.50 -6.53 -12.46
C ALA A 44 -11.62 -5.70 -11.51
N ALA A 45 -11.73 -5.91 -10.20
CA ALA A 45 -10.87 -5.26 -9.20
C ALA A 45 -9.41 -5.71 -9.33
N LEU A 46 -9.17 -7.01 -9.55
CA LEU A 46 -7.86 -7.63 -9.73
C LEU A 46 -7.02 -6.93 -10.78
N ARG A 47 -7.62 -6.54 -11.92
CA ARG A 47 -6.93 -5.81 -12.99
C ARG A 47 -6.41 -4.44 -12.57
N ARG A 48 -6.92 -3.89 -11.47
CA ARG A 48 -6.54 -2.59 -10.92
C ARG A 48 -5.73 -2.71 -9.64
N THR A 49 -5.70 -3.89 -9.03
CA THR A 49 -4.93 -4.17 -7.82
C THR A 49 -3.46 -4.24 -8.16
N THR A 50 -2.62 -3.54 -7.40
CA THR A 50 -1.16 -3.64 -7.54
C THR A 50 -0.66 -5.08 -7.34
N CYS A 51 0.38 -5.46 -8.09
CA CYS A 51 1.08 -6.74 -7.92
C CYS A 51 1.65 -6.90 -6.51
N ASP A 52 1.94 -5.79 -5.82
CA ASP A 52 2.56 -5.77 -4.50
C ASP A 52 1.70 -6.44 -3.42
N TYR A 53 0.38 -6.54 -3.64
CA TYR A 53 -0.50 -7.34 -2.78
C TYR A 53 -0.12 -8.82 -2.83
N PHE A 54 0.12 -9.37 -4.03
CA PHE A 54 0.54 -10.75 -4.19
C PHE A 54 1.99 -10.96 -3.72
N LEU A 55 2.86 -9.96 -3.89
CA LEU A 55 4.20 -9.99 -3.32
C LEU A 55 4.17 -10.11 -1.80
N LEU A 56 3.34 -9.31 -1.12
CA LEU A 56 3.13 -9.42 0.32
C LEU A 56 2.70 -10.83 0.72
N GLN A 57 1.75 -11.44 -0.01
CA GLN A 57 1.26 -12.78 0.27
C GLN A 57 2.36 -13.85 0.15
N VAL A 58 3.17 -13.76 -0.90
CA VAL A 58 4.33 -14.66 -1.11
C VAL A 58 5.33 -14.53 0.03
N LEU A 59 5.68 -13.31 0.43
CA LEU A 59 6.64 -13.06 1.53
C LEU A 59 6.09 -13.52 2.88
N LEU A 60 4.80 -13.30 3.16
CA LEU A 60 4.15 -13.80 4.38
C LEU A 60 4.15 -15.34 4.44
N LYS A 61 3.91 -16.01 3.31
CA LYS A 61 3.98 -17.48 3.22
C LYS A 61 5.41 -17.97 3.43
N PHE A 62 6.40 -17.34 2.79
CA PHE A 62 7.81 -17.65 3.01
C PHE A 62 8.19 -17.54 4.50
N ARG A 63 7.82 -16.43 5.15
CA ARG A 63 8.06 -16.22 6.58
C ARG A 63 7.40 -17.28 7.44
N THR A 64 6.19 -17.69 7.09
CA THR A 64 5.45 -18.75 7.80
C THR A 64 6.18 -20.10 7.70
N ASP A 65 6.70 -20.43 6.53
CA ASP A 65 7.34 -21.73 6.28
C ASP A 65 8.77 -21.81 6.82
N LYS A 66 9.53 -20.72 6.73
CA LYS A 66 10.96 -20.67 7.09
C LYS A 66 11.23 -20.09 8.48
N GLY A 67 10.27 -19.37 9.06
CA GLY A 67 10.47 -18.64 10.32
C GLY A 67 11.44 -17.46 10.20
N ARG A 68 11.77 -17.03 8.97
CA ARG A 68 12.65 -15.90 8.63
C ARG A 68 12.22 -15.27 7.31
N ASP A 69 12.72 -14.08 7.02
CA ASP A 69 12.58 -13.44 5.71
C ASP A 69 13.66 -13.93 4.72
N PRO A 70 13.50 -13.66 3.41
CA PRO A 70 14.53 -13.95 2.41
C PRO A 70 15.82 -13.18 2.69
N GLN A 71 16.97 -13.86 2.61
CA GLN A 71 18.28 -13.28 2.93
C GLN A 71 19.22 -13.32 1.73
N SER A 72 20.04 -12.29 1.58
CA SER A 72 21.01 -12.19 0.47
C SER A 72 22.05 -13.31 0.49
N ASP A 73 22.40 -13.80 1.68
CA ASP A 73 23.38 -14.89 1.85
C ASP A 73 22.87 -16.23 1.28
N THR A 74 21.54 -16.41 1.25
CA THR A 74 20.84 -17.59 0.71
C THR A 74 20.04 -17.25 -0.55
N TYR A 75 20.45 -16.21 -1.29
CA TYR A 75 19.67 -15.66 -2.40
C TYR A 75 19.21 -16.71 -3.42
N GLY A 76 20.09 -17.64 -3.83
CA GLY A 76 19.75 -18.67 -4.81
C GLY A 76 18.62 -19.60 -4.33
N GLU A 77 18.78 -20.18 -3.14
CA GLU A 77 17.80 -21.08 -2.53
C GLU A 77 16.48 -20.37 -2.21
N ASP A 78 16.57 -19.15 -1.66
CA ASP A 78 15.39 -18.37 -1.29
C ASP A 78 14.62 -17.89 -2.52
N SER A 79 15.31 -17.49 -3.59
CA SER A 79 14.66 -17.08 -4.85
C SER A 79 13.89 -18.23 -5.49
N GLU A 80 14.49 -19.43 -5.53
CA GLU A 80 13.82 -20.62 -6.05
C GLU A 80 12.55 -20.95 -5.25
N LEU A 81 12.64 -20.89 -3.92
CA LEU A 81 11.47 -21.12 -3.06
C LEU A 81 10.41 -20.03 -3.21
N LEU A 82 10.80 -18.75 -3.32
CA LEU A 82 9.86 -17.65 -3.53
C LEU A 82 9.07 -17.82 -4.84
N LEU A 83 9.72 -18.24 -5.92
CA LEU A 83 9.07 -18.55 -7.19
C LEU A 83 8.09 -19.72 -7.06
N GLN A 84 8.47 -20.77 -6.33
CA GLN A 84 7.58 -21.91 -6.06
C GLN A 84 6.35 -21.46 -5.26
N ILE A 85 6.56 -20.72 -4.17
CA ILE A 85 5.47 -20.20 -3.32
C ILE A 85 4.54 -19.31 -4.14
N ARG A 86 5.07 -18.44 -5.01
CA ARG A 86 4.27 -17.62 -5.91
C ARG A 86 3.34 -18.49 -6.78
N ASN A 87 3.88 -19.52 -7.43
CA ASN A 87 3.11 -20.37 -8.33
C ASN A 87 1.97 -21.07 -7.59
N ASP A 88 2.29 -21.71 -6.46
CA ASP A 88 1.31 -22.43 -5.65
C ASP A 88 0.20 -21.49 -5.14
N LEU A 89 0.59 -20.28 -4.72
CA LEU A 89 -0.34 -19.27 -4.21
C LEU A 89 -1.27 -18.76 -5.31
N LEU A 90 -0.73 -18.34 -6.46
CA LEU A 90 -1.55 -17.81 -7.56
C LEU A 90 -2.46 -18.87 -8.16
N GLU A 91 -2.00 -20.12 -8.25
CA GLU A 91 -2.82 -21.26 -8.65
C GLU A 91 -3.97 -21.48 -7.66
N SER A 92 -3.70 -21.49 -6.35
CA SER A 92 -4.74 -21.68 -5.32
C SER A 92 -5.80 -20.58 -5.32
N LEU A 93 -5.44 -19.36 -5.72
CA LEU A 93 -6.34 -18.22 -5.87
C LEU A 93 -7.06 -18.20 -7.23
N GLY A 94 -6.69 -19.07 -8.17
CA GLY A 94 -7.22 -19.06 -9.54
C GLY A 94 -6.87 -17.79 -10.32
N VAL A 95 -5.73 -17.17 -10.03
CA VAL A 95 -5.25 -15.92 -10.63
C VAL A 95 -4.14 -16.23 -11.63
N ASN A 96 -4.07 -15.47 -12.74
CA ASN A 96 -3.02 -15.64 -13.74
C ASN A 96 -1.64 -15.35 -13.09
N PRO A 97 -0.61 -16.22 -13.24
CA PRO A 97 0.74 -15.97 -12.76
C PRO A 97 1.35 -14.62 -13.19
N ASP A 98 0.93 -14.08 -14.34
CA ASP A 98 1.40 -12.79 -14.88
C ASP A 98 1.12 -11.59 -13.95
N VAL A 99 0.24 -11.72 -12.94
CA VAL A 99 -0.01 -10.64 -11.98
C VAL A 99 1.19 -10.32 -11.10
N LEU A 100 2.11 -11.28 -10.91
CA LEU A 100 3.37 -11.09 -10.20
C LEU A 100 4.53 -11.62 -11.06
N PRO A 101 5.18 -10.72 -11.85
CA PRO A 101 6.31 -11.06 -12.71
C PRO A 101 7.45 -11.77 -11.96
N GLU A 102 8.12 -12.74 -12.59
CA GLU A 102 9.14 -13.58 -11.94
C GLU A 102 10.36 -12.80 -11.44
N ASP A 103 10.65 -11.66 -12.04
CA ASP A 103 11.77 -10.81 -11.69
C ASP A 103 11.61 -10.10 -10.33
N PHE A 104 10.46 -10.26 -9.65
CA PHE A 104 10.22 -9.74 -8.29
C PHE A 104 11.29 -10.19 -7.28
N VAL A 105 11.86 -11.39 -7.46
CA VAL A 105 12.91 -11.92 -6.58
C VAL A 105 14.18 -11.05 -6.60
N SER A 106 14.38 -10.23 -7.63
CA SER A 106 15.53 -9.31 -7.70
C SER A 106 15.38 -8.06 -6.80
N CYS A 107 14.18 -7.77 -6.30
CA CYS A 107 13.88 -6.50 -5.61
C CYS A 107 13.20 -6.65 -4.24
N CYS A 108 13.08 -7.87 -3.71
CA CYS A 108 12.37 -8.15 -2.46
C CYS A 108 13.25 -8.72 -1.33
N PHE A 109 14.55 -8.43 -1.34
CA PHE A 109 15.51 -8.93 -0.35
C PHE A 109 16.08 -7.80 0.51
N SER A 110 16.43 -8.14 1.76
CA SER A 110 17.03 -7.23 2.74
C SER A 110 16.16 -6.01 3.10
N GLU A 111 16.65 -5.19 4.02
CA GLU A 111 16.01 -3.93 4.42
C GLU A 111 16.83 -2.74 3.90
N MET A 112 16.25 -1.98 2.98
CA MET A 112 16.90 -0.80 2.42
C MET A 112 16.53 0.44 3.23
N ALA A 113 17.53 1.17 3.75
CA ALA A 113 17.29 2.36 4.58
C ALA A 113 16.38 3.43 3.91
N PRO A 114 16.50 3.74 2.61
CA PRO A 114 15.58 4.66 1.94
C PRO A 114 14.13 4.17 1.91
N VAL A 115 13.91 2.87 1.72
CA VAL A 115 12.57 2.26 1.73
C VAL A 115 11.98 2.33 3.13
N CYS A 116 12.77 2.03 4.15
CA CYS A 116 12.37 2.14 5.56
C CYS A 116 11.94 3.57 5.92
N ALA A 117 12.69 4.58 5.43
CA ALA A 117 12.35 5.99 5.66
C ALA A 117 11.00 6.38 5.03
N VAL A 118 10.74 5.94 3.79
CA VAL A 118 9.47 6.22 3.11
C VAL A 118 8.30 5.51 3.80
N VAL A 119 8.38 4.20 3.97
CA VAL A 119 7.31 3.39 4.56
C VAL A 119 7.06 3.81 6.01
N GLY A 120 8.13 4.01 6.79
CA GLY A 120 8.05 4.47 8.18
C GLY A 120 7.45 5.87 8.31
N GLY A 121 7.76 6.79 7.38
CA GLY A 121 7.15 8.12 7.33
C GLY A 121 5.65 8.06 7.06
N VAL A 122 5.22 7.27 6.07
CA VAL A 122 3.79 7.10 5.74
C VAL A 122 3.05 6.44 6.91
N LEU A 123 3.58 5.33 7.44
CA LEU A 123 2.96 4.62 8.56
C LEU A 123 2.87 5.51 9.81
N GLY A 124 3.94 6.23 10.15
CA GLY A 124 3.96 7.16 11.27
C GLY A 124 2.91 8.26 11.12
N GLN A 125 2.75 8.81 9.91
CA GLN A 125 1.72 9.81 9.63
C GLN A 125 0.31 9.24 9.76
N GLU A 126 0.05 8.02 9.29
CA GLU A 126 -1.26 7.36 9.44
C GLU A 126 -1.61 7.09 10.92
N VAL A 127 -0.63 6.71 11.74
CA VAL A 127 -0.80 6.59 13.19
C VAL A 127 -1.20 7.94 13.81
N VAL A 128 -0.54 9.03 13.44
CA VAL A 128 -0.87 10.38 13.92
C VAL A 128 -2.29 10.80 13.51
N LYS A 129 -2.69 10.56 12.25
CA LYS A 129 -4.06 10.84 11.77
C LYS A 129 -5.11 10.07 12.56
N ALA A 130 -4.90 8.76 12.77
CA ALA A 130 -5.83 7.90 13.50
C ALA A 130 -5.99 8.34 14.97
N LEU A 131 -4.87 8.63 15.67
CA LEU A 131 -4.89 9.03 17.07
C LEU A 131 -5.48 10.44 17.28
N SER A 132 -5.15 11.38 16.39
CA SER A 132 -5.67 12.76 16.46
C SER A 132 -7.11 12.89 15.94
N GLN A 133 -7.63 11.86 15.29
CA GLN A 133 -8.92 11.88 14.58
C GLN A 133 -9.03 13.05 13.58
N ARG A 134 -7.90 13.41 12.97
CA ARG A 134 -7.78 14.50 12.01
C ARG A 134 -7.31 13.97 10.67
N ASP A 135 -7.95 14.47 9.62
CA ASP A 135 -7.77 14.05 8.22
C ASP A 135 -8.20 12.59 7.97
N PRO A 136 -8.67 12.25 6.75
CA PRO A 136 -9.05 10.87 6.45
C PRO A 136 -7.81 9.96 6.40
N PRO A 137 -7.82 8.81 7.11
CA PRO A 137 -6.77 7.81 6.99
C PRO A 137 -6.87 7.06 5.65
N HIS A 138 -5.74 6.51 5.19
CA HIS A 138 -5.70 5.51 4.12
C HIS A 138 -6.48 4.26 4.54
N ASN A 139 -7.25 3.67 3.63
CA ASN A 139 -8.07 2.48 3.89
C ASN A 139 -7.83 1.44 2.78
N ASN A 140 -7.15 0.31 3.03
CA ASN A 140 -6.50 -0.13 4.27
C ASN A 140 -5.05 -0.59 4.07
N PHE A 141 -4.58 -0.69 2.82
CA PHE A 141 -3.19 -0.99 2.51
C PHE A 141 -2.50 0.21 1.86
N PHE A 142 -1.20 0.32 2.13
CA PHE A 142 -0.29 1.17 1.40
C PHE A 142 0.87 0.30 0.91
N PHE A 143 1.08 0.30 -0.40
CA PHE A 143 2.17 -0.40 -1.07
C PHE A 143 3.15 0.60 -1.65
N PHE A 144 4.45 0.32 -1.53
CA PHE A 144 5.51 1.17 -2.04
C PHE A 144 6.49 0.36 -2.89
N ASP A 145 6.62 0.75 -4.16
CA ASP A 145 7.61 0.22 -5.10
C ASP A 145 8.72 1.27 -5.26
N GLY A 146 9.88 1.00 -4.66
CA GLY A 146 11.05 1.89 -4.71
C GLY A 146 11.76 1.93 -6.06
N ILE A 147 11.52 0.96 -6.94
CA ILE A 147 12.09 0.92 -8.30
C ILE A 147 11.31 1.87 -9.22
N LYS A 148 9.97 1.82 -9.15
CA LYS A 148 9.09 2.69 -9.94
C LYS A 148 8.81 4.04 -9.26
N GLY A 149 9.07 4.16 -7.96
CA GLY A 149 8.74 5.34 -7.15
C GLY A 149 7.24 5.48 -6.88
N ASN A 150 6.48 4.39 -6.95
CA ASN A 150 5.03 4.41 -6.78
C ASN A 150 4.63 4.16 -5.32
N GLY A 151 3.72 4.97 -4.80
CA GLY A 151 3.01 4.73 -3.54
C GLY A 151 1.52 4.57 -3.81
N ILE A 152 0.99 3.37 -3.61
CA ILE A 152 -0.39 3.01 -3.98
C ILE A 152 -1.18 2.70 -2.70
N VAL A 153 -2.37 3.30 -2.57
CA VAL A 153 -3.32 2.96 -1.51
C VAL A 153 -4.39 2.04 -2.10
N GLU A 154 -4.54 0.86 -1.51
CA GLU A 154 -5.53 -0.15 -1.90
C GLU A 154 -6.54 -0.39 -0.77
N CYS A 155 -7.80 -0.60 -1.16
CA CYS A 155 -8.88 -0.94 -0.24
C CYS A 155 -9.28 -2.40 -0.50
N LEU A 156 -8.72 -3.32 0.27
CA LEU A 156 -8.89 -4.76 0.10
C LEU A 156 -9.65 -5.38 1.28
N GLY A 157 -10.42 -6.41 0.97
CA GLY A 157 -11.38 -7.05 1.88
C GLY A 157 -12.84 -6.78 1.48
N PRO A 158 -13.80 -7.19 2.32
CA PRO A 158 -15.23 -7.07 2.02
C PRO A 158 -15.66 -5.60 1.88
N LYS A 159 -16.59 -5.37 0.95
CA LYS A 159 -17.30 -4.10 0.79
C LYS A 159 -18.65 -4.15 1.49
#